data_AF-A0A484QGJ6-F1
#
_entry.id   AF-A0A484QGJ6-F1
#
_cell.length_a   1.000
_cell.length_b   1.000
_cell.length_c   1.000
_cell.angle_alpha   90.00
_cell.angle_beta   90.00
_cell.angle_gamma   90.00
#
_symmetry.space_group_name_H-M   'P 1'
#
loop_
_entity.id
_entity.type
_entity.pdbx_description
1 polymer ?
#
loop_
_entity_poly.entity_id
_entity_poly.type
_entity_poly.pdbx_seq_one_letter_code
_entity_poly.pdbx_strand_id
1 'polypeptide(L)'
;MSYKESNTLAFAGQISKVGEALSRATGEQNVGATVVAAGRFVAIASPHGIKALSAVTDRLAGVVVKSHLQTTYQQDEYLSVGKVGHGDGIWVVLEGEAQRGDLVHVRVVAGEDLPTGSVSAAAIADGETPQSIETDLVIINVADGLAEVTRKE
;
A
#
# COMPACT_ATOMS: atom_id res chain seq x y z
N MET A 1 29.07 -17.97 -14.20
CA MET A 1 27.61 -18.22 -14.14
C MET A 1 26.91 -16.87 -14.15
N SER A 2 26.21 -16.54 -15.24
CA SER A 2 25.32 -15.38 -15.25
C SER A 2 24.12 -15.75 -14.42
N TYR A 3 23.95 -15.15 -13.24
CA TYR A 3 22.67 -15.22 -12.56
C TYR A 3 21.66 -14.58 -13.52
N LYS A 4 20.63 -15.34 -13.93
CA LYS A 4 19.43 -14.70 -14.47
C LYS A 4 18.82 -14.00 -13.27
N GLU A 5 19.20 -12.75 -13.03
CA GLU A 5 18.31 -11.83 -12.35
C GLU A 5 17.07 -11.78 -13.23
N SER A 6 16.08 -12.61 -12.90
CA SER A 6 14.74 -12.43 -13.42
C SER A 6 14.27 -11.14 -12.78
N ASN A 7 14.68 -10.01 -13.37
CA ASN A 7 14.08 -8.69 -13.19
C ASN A 7 12.68 -8.74 -13.81
N THR A 8 11.84 -9.64 -13.29
CA THR A 8 10.40 -9.46 -13.41
C THR A 8 10.16 -8.20 -12.61
N LEU A 9 10.05 -7.07 -13.32
CA LEU A 9 9.86 -5.75 -12.73
C LEU A 9 8.77 -5.87 -11.67
N ALA A 10 9.12 -5.56 -10.42
CA ALA A 10 8.14 -5.50 -9.36
C ALA A 10 7.01 -4.55 -9.79
N PHE A 11 5.78 -4.86 -9.43
CA PHE A 11 4.65 -3.99 -9.72
C PHE A 11 3.86 -3.65 -8.48
N ALA A 12 3.27 -2.46 -8.48
CA ALA A 12 2.39 -1.99 -7.43
C ALA A 12 1.27 -3.00 -7.14
N GLY A 13 1.12 -3.41 -5.89
CA GLY A 13 0.13 -4.39 -5.44
C GLY A 13 0.55 -5.84 -5.66
N GLN A 14 1.82 -6.12 -5.94
CA GLN A 14 2.36 -7.48 -5.98
C GLN A 14 2.62 -8.01 -4.57
N ILE A 15 2.03 -9.14 -4.22
CA ILE A 15 2.43 -9.90 -3.03
C ILE A 15 3.75 -10.63 -3.38
N SER A 16 4.84 -10.29 -2.71
CA SER A 16 6.18 -10.84 -2.94
C SER A 16 6.50 -12.03 -2.03
N LYS A 17 5.99 -12.01 -0.79
CA LYS A 17 6.21 -13.04 0.21
C LYS A 17 4.90 -13.30 0.94
N VAL A 18 4.70 -14.56 1.32
CA VAL A 18 3.57 -15.00 2.11
C VAL A 18 4.07 -15.77 3.32
N GLY A 19 3.68 -15.32 4.51
CA GLY A 19 3.89 -16.02 5.78
C GLY A 19 2.91 -17.19 5.94
N GLU A 20 2.55 -17.52 7.18
CA GLU A 20 1.86 -18.79 7.49
C GLU A 20 0.32 -18.76 7.46
N ALA A 21 -0.32 -17.59 7.49
CA ALA A 21 -1.78 -17.50 7.46
C ALA A 21 -2.41 -18.07 6.16
N LEU A 22 -3.68 -18.48 6.20
CA LEU A 22 -4.37 -19.12 5.06
C LEU A 22 -5.06 -18.15 4.10
N SER A 23 -5.29 -16.89 4.51
CA SER A 23 -5.87 -15.84 3.68
C SER A 23 -5.00 -14.59 3.76
N ARG A 24 -4.60 -14.05 2.59
CA ARG A 24 -3.77 -12.84 2.48
C ARG A 24 -4.50 -11.64 1.94
N ALA A 25 -5.54 -11.87 1.16
CA ALA A 25 -6.35 -10.82 0.61
C ALA A 25 -7.82 -11.13 0.84
N THR A 26 -8.59 -10.10 1.19
CA THR A 26 -10.04 -10.16 1.25
C THR A 26 -10.63 -9.41 0.07
N GLY A 27 -11.75 -9.92 -0.45
CA GLY A 27 -12.54 -9.19 -1.44
C GLY A 27 -13.31 -8.08 -0.74
N GLU A 28 -13.05 -6.84 -1.10
CA GLU A 28 -13.68 -5.66 -0.52
C GLU A 28 -14.32 -4.82 -1.62
N GLN A 29 -15.44 -4.18 -1.31
CA GLN A 29 -16.07 -3.21 -2.21
C GLN A 29 -15.50 -1.81 -1.93
N ASN A 30 -15.16 -1.06 -2.96
CA ASN A 30 -14.89 0.36 -2.80
C ASN A 30 -16.19 1.13 -2.63
N VAL A 31 -16.53 1.52 -1.41
CA VAL A 31 -17.75 2.29 -1.11
C VAL A 31 -17.50 3.80 -1.16
N GLY A 32 -16.26 4.22 -1.38
CA GLY A 32 -15.89 5.63 -1.52
C GLY A 32 -16.03 6.13 -2.95
N ALA A 33 -16.30 7.42 -3.11
CA ALA A 33 -16.40 8.07 -4.43
C ALA A 33 -15.04 8.22 -5.15
N THR A 34 -13.92 7.96 -4.45
CA THR A 34 -12.57 8.10 -4.99
C THR A 34 -12.07 6.78 -5.55
N VAL A 35 -11.44 6.84 -6.73
CA VAL A 35 -10.80 5.69 -7.36
C VAL A 35 -9.62 5.22 -6.53
N VAL A 36 -9.59 3.92 -6.22
CA VAL A 36 -8.44 3.27 -5.57
C VAL A 36 -7.62 2.50 -6.61
N ALA A 37 -6.32 2.35 -6.38
CA ALA A 37 -5.43 1.69 -7.34
C ALA A 37 -4.47 0.71 -6.65
N ALA A 38 -4.01 -0.28 -7.41
CA ALA A 38 -3.08 -1.30 -6.95
C ALA A 38 -1.80 -0.68 -6.33
N GLY A 39 -1.32 -1.30 -5.25
CA GLY A 39 -0.15 -0.85 -4.48
C GLY A 39 -0.38 0.39 -3.63
N ARG A 40 -1.62 0.84 -3.47
CA ARG A 40 -1.99 1.90 -2.54
C ARG A 40 -2.66 1.32 -1.30
N PHE A 41 -2.39 1.92 -0.16
CA PHE A 41 -3.13 1.67 1.07
C PHE A 41 -4.54 2.26 1.00
N VAL A 42 -5.49 1.55 1.61
CA VAL A 42 -6.90 1.97 1.71
C VAL A 42 -7.38 1.87 3.15
N ALA A 43 -8.42 2.64 3.47
CA ALA A 43 -9.03 2.66 4.79
C ALA A 43 -10.22 1.70 4.89
N ILE A 44 -10.47 1.20 6.09
CA ILE A 44 -11.73 0.53 6.42
C ILE A 44 -12.85 1.57 6.35
N ALA A 45 -13.91 1.26 5.61
CA ALA A 45 -15.14 2.04 5.60
C ALA A 45 -16.19 1.42 6.54
N SER A 46 -16.96 2.26 7.22
CA SER A 46 -18.10 1.83 8.04
C SER A 46 -19.39 2.07 7.26
N PRO A 47 -20.36 1.13 7.23
CA PRO A 47 -20.40 -0.13 8.00
C PRO A 47 -19.72 -1.32 7.30
N HIS A 48 -19.31 -1.19 6.04
CA HIS A 48 -18.68 -2.25 5.26
C HIS A 48 -17.79 -1.68 4.14
N GLY A 49 -16.89 -2.51 3.61
CA GLY A 49 -16.03 -2.18 2.48
C GLY A 49 -14.84 -1.31 2.83
N ILE A 50 -14.26 -0.70 1.79
CA ILE A 50 -13.08 0.17 1.88
C ILE A 50 -13.32 1.50 1.21
N LYS A 51 -12.46 2.47 1.52
CA LYS A 51 -12.39 3.77 0.85
C LYS A 51 -10.94 4.23 0.69
N ALA A 52 -10.72 5.19 -0.19
CA ALA A 52 -9.46 5.94 -0.20
C ALA A 52 -9.21 6.61 1.16
N LEU A 53 -7.93 6.74 1.54
CA LEU A 53 -7.55 7.48 2.74
C LEU A 53 -7.92 8.96 2.59
N SER A 54 -8.29 9.57 3.70
CA SER A 54 -8.77 10.96 3.75
C SER A 54 -8.36 11.70 5.02
N ALA A 55 -8.01 10.98 6.09
CA ALA A 55 -7.61 11.56 7.36
C ALA A 55 -6.59 10.68 8.09
N VAL A 56 -5.74 11.29 8.92
CA VAL A 56 -4.75 10.56 9.75
C VAL A 56 -5.40 9.64 10.80
N THR A 57 -6.69 9.82 11.06
CA THR A 57 -7.48 8.98 11.96
C THR A 57 -8.08 7.76 11.25
N ASP A 58 -7.97 7.67 9.93
CA ASP A 58 -8.43 6.52 9.17
C ASP A 58 -7.68 5.24 9.61
N ARG A 59 -8.39 4.12 9.63
CA ARG A 59 -7.82 2.81 9.95
C ARG A 59 -7.45 2.10 8.67
N LEU A 60 -6.17 1.75 8.51
CA LEU A 60 -5.69 1.02 7.33
C LEU A 60 -6.34 -0.37 7.26
N ALA A 61 -6.99 -0.68 6.13
CA ALA A 61 -7.51 -2.01 5.84
C ALA A 61 -6.42 -2.93 5.27
N GLY A 62 -5.51 -2.36 4.48
CA GLY A 62 -4.45 -3.06 3.77
C GLY A 62 -4.08 -2.34 2.48
N VAL A 63 -3.45 -3.08 1.57
CA VAL A 63 -2.99 -2.59 0.26
C VAL A 63 -3.83 -3.20 -0.85
N VAL A 64 -4.22 -2.40 -1.84
CA VAL A 64 -4.91 -2.93 -3.03
C VAL A 64 -3.97 -3.83 -3.83
N VAL A 65 -4.36 -5.09 -4.02
CA VAL A 65 -3.61 -6.08 -4.79
C VAL A 65 -3.91 -5.89 -6.28
N LYS A 66 -2.90 -6.02 -7.12
CA LYS A 66 -3.07 -5.97 -8.58
C LYS A 66 -3.85 -7.18 -9.06
N SER A 67 -4.87 -6.96 -9.89
CA SER A 67 -5.51 -8.00 -10.69
C SER A 67 -4.91 -8.02 -12.10
N HIS A 68 -4.99 -9.16 -12.78
CA HIS A 68 -4.64 -9.25 -14.20
C HIS A 68 -5.57 -8.44 -15.11
N LEU A 69 -6.78 -8.16 -14.65
CA LEU A 69 -7.82 -7.51 -15.44
C LEU A 69 -7.86 -5.99 -15.25
N GLN A 70 -7.48 -5.52 -14.05
CA GLN A 70 -7.57 -4.11 -13.70
C GLN A 70 -6.63 -3.73 -12.57
N THR A 71 -6.20 -2.47 -12.60
CA THR A 71 -5.28 -1.85 -11.62
C THR A 71 -5.90 -0.68 -10.88
N THR A 72 -7.09 -0.25 -11.28
CA THR A 72 -7.87 0.86 -10.70
C THR A 72 -9.30 0.41 -10.51
N TYR A 73 -9.93 0.85 -9.42
CA TYR A 73 -11.27 0.42 -9.04
C TYR A 73 -12.09 1.65 -8.65
N GLN A 74 -13.21 1.82 -9.34
CA GLN A 74 -14.21 2.88 -9.14
C GLN A 74 -15.06 2.60 -7.90
N GLN A 75 -15.97 3.52 -7.59
CA GLN A 75 -17.00 3.29 -6.60
C GLN A 75 -17.84 2.05 -6.98
N ASP A 76 -18.25 1.29 -5.97
CA ASP A 76 -19.06 0.08 -6.02
C ASP A 76 -18.40 -1.15 -6.68
N GLU A 77 -17.16 -1.03 -7.16
CA GLU A 77 -16.38 -2.16 -7.69
C GLU A 77 -15.70 -2.97 -6.58
N TYR A 78 -15.51 -4.26 -6.85
CA TYR A 78 -14.83 -5.18 -5.94
C TYR A 78 -13.35 -5.35 -6.30
N LEU A 79 -12.53 -5.40 -5.26
CA LEU A 79 -11.08 -5.50 -5.35
C LEU A 79 -10.53 -6.41 -4.26
N SER A 80 -9.32 -6.91 -4.46
CA SER A 80 -8.59 -7.64 -3.43
C SER A 80 -7.75 -6.69 -2.60
N VAL A 81 -7.92 -6.71 -1.28
CA VAL A 81 -7.12 -5.94 -0.33
C VAL A 81 -6.23 -6.89 0.45
N GLY A 82 -4.92 -6.77 0.23
CA GLY A 82 -3.87 -7.55 0.86
C GLY A 82 -3.53 -7.02 2.26
N LYS A 83 -3.52 -7.91 3.25
CA LYS A 83 -3.07 -7.61 4.61
C LYS A 83 -1.60 -7.97 4.76
N VAL A 84 -0.83 -7.09 5.39
CA VAL A 84 0.59 -7.33 5.65
C VAL A 84 0.74 -7.89 7.06
N GLY A 85 0.73 -9.22 7.15
CA GLY A 85 1.03 -9.96 8.38
C GLY A 85 2.52 -10.16 8.59
N HIS A 86 2.86 -10.94 9.61
CA HIS A 86 4.23 -11.35 9.88
C HIS A 86 4.73 -12.29 8.77
N GLY A 87 5.94 -12.02 8.26
CA GLY A 87 6.53 -12.75 7.13
C GLY A 87 5.93 -12.43 5.75
N ASP A 88 4.95 -11.53 5.67
CA ASP A 88 4.35 -11.09 4.40
C ASP A 88 5.14 -9.94 3.78
N GLY A 89 5.17 -9.93 2.45
CA GLY A 89 5.76 -8.85 1.67
C GLY A 89 4.81 -8.39 0.59
N ILE A 90 4.64 -7.08 0.45
CA ILE A 90 3.86 -6.48 -0.64
C ILE A 90 4.56 -5.25 -1.21
N TRP A 91 4.53 -5.13 -2.53
CA TRP A 91 5.05 -3.95 -3.23
C TRP A 91 4.01 -2.84 -3.27
N VAL A 92 4.39 -1.66 -2.81
CA VAL A 92 3.56 -0.46 -2.69
C VAL A 92 4.18 0.71 -3.45
N VAL A 93 3.36 1.69 -3.81
CA VAL A 93 3.82 2.92 -4.46
C VAL A 93 4.62 3.76 -3.47
N LEU A 94 5.90 4.01 -3.79
CA LEU A 94 6.81 4.81 -2.98
C LEU A 94 6.85 6.25 -3.49
N GLU A 95 6.77 7.18 -2.54
CA GLU A 95 7.06 8.59 -2.69
C GLU A 95 8.49 8.87 -2.21
N GLY A 96 9.26 9.59 -3.03
CA GLY A 96 10.60 10.03 -2.68
C GLY A 96 11.61 8.91 -2.58
N GLU A 97 12.70 9.19 -1.87
CA GLU A 97 13.78 8.23 -1.62
C GLU A 97 13.51 7.44 -0.34
N ALA A 98 13.89 6.17 -0.36
CA ALA A 98 13.84 5.29 0.80
C ALA A 98 14.96 4.27 0.73
N GLN A 99 15.29 3.71 1.88
CA GLN A 99 16.23 2.61 2.01
C GLN A 99 15.66 1.48 2.86
N ARG A 100 16.30 0.31 2.75
CA ARG A 100 15.97 -0.84 3.57
C ARG A 100 16.13 -0.52 5.05
N GLY A 101 15.10 -0.82 5.83
CA GLY A 101 15.04 -0.60 7.28
C GLY A 101 14.27 0.65 7.69
N ASP A 102 13.94 1.53 6.75
CA ASP A 102 13.11 2.71 7.04
C ASP A 102 11.69 2.31 7.45
N LEU A 103 11.09 3.13 8.33
CA LEU A 103 9.70 3.01 8.71
C LEU A 103 8.78 3.52 7.60
N VAL A 104 7.61 2.90 7.49
CA VAL A 104 6.62 3.26 6.49
C VAL A 104 5.61 4.27 7.05
N HIS A 105 5.55 5.43 6.41
CA HIS A 105 4.51 6.42 6.60
C HIS A 105 3.57 6.43 5.39
N VAL A 106 2.26 6.27 5.62
CA VAL A 106 1.25 6.21 4.56
C VAL A 106 0.58 7.56 4.39
N ARG A 107 0.63 8.13 3.18
CA ARG A 107 -0.01 9.41 2.85
C ARG A 107 -1.54 9.32 2.93
N VAL A 108 -2.18 10.26 3.62
CA VAL A 108 -3.66 10.30 3.75
C VAL A 108 -4.33 11.40 2.93
N VAL A 109 -3.59 12.40 2.47
CA VAL A 109 -4.10 13.47 1.60
C VAL A 109 -3.29 13.53 0.32
N ALA A 110 -3.98 13.63 -0.82
CA ALA A 110 -3.34 13.70 -2.12
C ALA A 110 -2.45 14.96 -2.22
N GLY A 111 -1.23 14.79 -2.74
CA GLY A 111 -0.38 15.89 -3.19
C GLY A 111 -0.60 16.20 -4.67
N GLU A 112 0.11 17.19 -5.22
CA GLU A 112 -0.02 17.60 -6.64
C GLU A 112 0.14 16.43 -7.62
N ASP A 113 1.10 15.53 -7.38
CA ASP A 113 1.37 14.36 -8.24
C ASP A 113 1.32 13.01 -7.51
N LEU A 114 0.91 13.02 -6.23
CA LEU A 114 1.02 11.84 -5.38
C LEU A 114 -0.33 11.47 -4.74
N PRO A 115 -0.88 10.31 -5.13
CA PRO A 115 -2.18 9.86 -4.67
C PRO A 115 -2.12 9.42 -3.20
N THR A 116 -3.26 9.49 -2.52
CA THR A 116 -3.45 8.91 -1.18
C THR A 116 -3.10 7.42 -1.16
N GLY A 117 -2.54 6.95 -0.05
CA GLY A 117 -2.16 5.54 0.13
C GLY A 117 -0.81 5.16 -0.46
N SER A 118 -0.05 6.11 -1.01
CA SER A 118 1.38 5.96 -1.25
C SER A 118 2.16 5.94 0.07
N VAL A 119 3.38 5.39 0.04
CA VAL A 119 4.26 5.31 1.21
C VAL A 119 5.45 6.26 1.09
N SER A 120 5.95 6.74 2.22
CA SER A 120 7.18 7.52 2.34
C SER A 120 8.00 6.96 3.51
N ALA A 121 9.34 7.10 3.42
CA ALA A 121 10.25 6.78 4.51
C ALA A 121 10.23 7.82 5.65
N ALA A 122 9.63 8.99 5.41
CA ALA A 122 9.51 10.07 6.38
C ALA A 122 8.05 10.50 6.55
N ALA A 123 7.73 10.98 7.75
CA ALA A 123 6.44 11.58 8.03
C ALA A 123 6.18 12.76 7.07
N ILE A 124 4.94 12.84 6.59
CA ILE A 124 4.49 13.88 5.67
C ILE A 124 3.64 14.86 6.48
N ALA A 125 3.92 16.16 6.38
CA ALA A 125 3.17 17.21 7.04
C ALA A 125 3.06 18.46 6.15
N ASP A 126 1.99 19.23 6.36
CA ASP A 126 1.83 20.58 5.82
C ASP A 126 1.81 21.56 7.01
N GLY A 127 2.93 22.21 7.25
CA GLY A 127 3.19 22.95 8.49
C GLY A 127 3.13 22.02 9.70
N GLU A 128 2.28 22.34 10.67
CA GLU A 128 2.03 21.52 11.87
C GLU A 128 0.98 20.42 11.66
N THR A 129 0.36 20.35 10.47
CA THR A 129 -0.73 19.41 10.20
C THR A 129 -0.17 18.09 9.64
N PRO A 130 -0.32 16.95 10.32
CA PRO A 130 0.15 15.66 9.81
C PRO A 130 -0.69 15.21 8.61
N GLN A 131 -0.01 14.72 7.58
CA GLN A 131 -0.59 14.25 6.31
C GLN A 131 -0.26 12.77 6.03
N SER A 132 0.27 12.06 7.04
CA SER A 132 0.59 10.64 6.96
C SER A 132 0.25 9.87 8.24
N ILE A 133 -0.04 8.59 8.09
CA ILE A 133 -0.17 7.60 9.17
C ILE A 133 1.16 6.85 9.29
N GLU A 134 1.80 6.92 10.46
CA GLU A 134 2.92 6.04 10.80
C GLU A 134 2.42 4.60 10.98
N THR A 135 3.17 3.63 10.48
CA THR A 135 2.82 2.20 10.55
C THR A 135 3.89 1.39 11.26
N ASP A 136 3.56 0.15 11.61
CA ASP A 136 4.49 -0.86 12.11
C ASP A 136 5.25 -1.60 10.99
N LEU A 137 5.14 -1.11 9.76
CA LEU A 137 5.77 -1.70 8.59
C LEU A 137 7.15 -1.08 8.34
N VAL A 138 8.03 -1.87 7.75
CA VAL A 138 9.37 -1.47 7.35
C VAL A 138 9.62 -1.78 5.88
N ILE A 139 10.44 -0.96 5.24
CA ILE A 139 10.89 -1.16 3.86
C ILE A 139 11.99 -2.21 3.85
N ILE A 140 11.89 -3.21 2.96
CA ILE A 140 12.89 -4.27 2.81
C ILE A 140 13.59 -4.29 1.46
N ASN A 141 12.94 -3.80 0.41
CA ASN A 141 13.52 -3.60 -0.92
C ASN A 141 12.90 -2.33 -1.55
N VAL A 142 13.65 -1.71 -2.46
CA VAL A 142 13.21 -0.52 -3.22
C VAL A 142 13.54 -0.75 -4.70
N ALA A 143 12.60 -0.43 -5.59
CA ALA A 143 12.78 -0.56 -7.03
C ALA A 143 11.85 0.40 -7.77
N ASP A 144 12.37 1.24 -8.67
CA ASP A 144 11.62 2.08 -9.62
C ASP A 144 10.31 2.70 -9.07
N GLY A 145 10.42 3.51 -8.02
CA GLY A 145 9.25 4.19 -7.40
C GLY A 145 8.31 3.25 -6.64
N LEU A 146 8.78 2.05 -6.29
CA LEU A 146 8.10 1.08 -5.44
C LEU A 146 8.96 0.71 -4.24
N ALA A 147 8.30 0.35 -3.14
CA ALA A 147 8.91 -0.24 -1.97
C ALA A 147 8.23 -1.58 -1.66
N GLU A 148 9.03 -2.60 -1.35
CA GLU A 148 8.52 -3.83 -0.73
C GLU A 148 8.45 -3.59 0.78
N VAL A 149 7.26 -3.71 1.34
CA VAL A 149 7.00 -3.50 2.77
C VAL A 149 6.64 -4.82 3.46
N THR A 150 7.11 -4.97 4.70
CA THR A 150 6.80 -6.09 5.59
C THR A 150 6.49 -5.57 6.98
N ARG A 151 5.77 -6.34 7.79
CA ARG A 151 5.63 -6.06 9.21
C ARG A 151 6.94 -6.36 9.93
N LYS A 152 7.35 -5.46 10.82
CA LYS A 152 8.51 -5.65 11.72
C LYS A 152 8.21 -6.80 12.70
N GLU A 153 9.16 -7.71 12.87
CA GLU A 153 9.10 -8.77 13.89
C GLU A 153 9.29 -8.22 15.31
#